data_AF-A0A534W5H8-F1
#
_entry.id   AF-A0A534W5H8-F1
#
_cell.length_a   1.000
_cell.length_b   1.000
_cell.length_c   1.000
_cell.angle_alpha   90.00
_cell.angle_beta   90.00
_cell.angle_gamma   90.00
#
_symmetry.space_group_name_H-M   'P 1'
#
loop_
_entity.id
_entity.type
_entity.pdbx_description
1 polymer ?
#
loop_
_entity_poly.entity_id
_entity_poly.type
_entity_poly.pdbx_seq_one_letter_code
_entity_poly.pdbx_strand_id
1 'polypeptide(L)'
;MAAMQQETAYYLNTTLPRLALIAKGLRFPVGQWIRIAGGTIRPWHVEELVSDLFPALRGRPIPFRLLLTDFDVTEYEREIRTSWEPL
;
A
#
# COMPACT_ATOMS: atom_id res chain seq x y z
N MET A 1 19.10 -5.32 7.56
CA MET A 1 18.62 -3.94 7.79
C MET A 1 17.23 -3.85 7.17
N ALA A 2 16.18 -3.59 7.94
CA ALA A 2 14.84 -3.46 7.38
C ALA A 2 14.77 -2.20 6.52
N ALA A 3 14.26 -2.29 5.29
CA ALA A 3 14.05 -1.11 4.46
C ALA A 3 13.05 -0.18 5.16
N MET A 4 13.48 1.01 5.53
CA MET A 4 12.64 2.06 6.11
C MET A 4 12.28 3.08 5.06
N GLN A 5 11.05 3.60 5.14
CA GLN A 5 10.60 4.66 4.26
C GLN A 5 11.44 5.92 4.45
N GLN A 6 12.05 6.39 3.36
CA GLN A 6 12.80 7.64 3.37
C GLN A 6 11.87 8.86 3.29
N GLU A 7 10.64 8.67 2.78
CA GLU A 7 9.65 9.70 2.52
C GLU A 7 8.22 9.14 2.63
N THR A 8 7.25 10.01 2.93
CA THR A 8 5.84 9.63 2.87
C THR A 8 5.42 9.49 1.41
N ALA A 9 4.95 8.31 1.02
CA ALA A 9 4.63 7.99 -0.36
C ALA A 9 3.55 6.91 -0.49
N TYR A 10 2.91 6.89 -1.66
CA TYR A 10 1.92 5.90 -2.03
C TYR A 10 2.61 4.66 -2.57
N TYR A 11 2.25 3.51 -2.02
CA TYR A 11 2.76 2.21 -2.38
C TYR A 11 1.62 1.25 -2.70
N LEU A 12 1.76 0.50 -3.79
CA LEU A 12 0.86 -0.58 -4.15
C LEU A 12 1.48 -1.91 -3.73
N ASN A 13 0.72 -2.73 -3.02
CA ASN A 13 1.09 -4.11 -2.77
C ASN A 13 0.68 -4.96 -3.98
N THR A 14 1.64 -5.62 -4.62
CA THR A 14 1.37 -6.47 -5.81
C THR A 14 0.99 -7.89 -5.45
N THR A 15 1.35 -8.35 -4.25
CA THR A 15 0.93 -9.66 -3.73
C THR A 15 -0.56 -9.65 -3.37
N LEU A 16 -1.03 -8.53 -2.82
CA LEU A 16 -2.43 -8.29 -2.45
C LEU A 16 -2.80 -6.90 -2.95
N PRO A 17 -3.60 -6.75 -4.03
CA PRO A 17 -3.82 -5.48 -4.70
C PRO A 17 -4.51 -4.47 -3.78
N ARG A 18 -3.69 -3.70 -3.07
CA ARG A 18 -4.06 -2.72 -2.05
C ARG A 18 -3.12 -1.53 -2.11
N LEU A 19 -3.69 -0.34 -2.04
CA LEU A 19 -2.95 0.91 -2.08
C LEU A 19 -2.78 1.42 -0.65
N ALA A 20 -1.55 1.77 -0.27
CA ALA A 20 -1.26 2.31 1.04
C ALA A 20 -0.41 3.59 0.94
N LEU A 21 -0.78 4.62 1.69
CA LEU A 21 0.10 5.76 1.95
C LEU A 21 0.94 5.44 3.18
N ILE A 22 2.25 5.25 3.00
CA ILE A 22 3.15 4.88 4.09
C ILE A 22 3.99 6.10 4.45
N ALA A 23 3.94 6.50 5.72
CA ALA A 23 4.72 7.63 6.22
C ALA A 23 6.23 7.32 6.27
N LYS A 24 7.04 8.39 6.16
CA LYS A 24 8.49 8.34 6.38
C LYS A 24 8.82 7.70 7.75
N GLY A 25 9.86 6.88 7.78
CA GLY A 25 10.37 6.25 8.99
C GLY A 25 9.64 4.95 9.38
N LEU A 26 8.58 4.58 8.66
CA LEU A 26 7.89 3.32 8.88
C LEU A 26 8.55 2.17 8.12
N ARG A 27 8.30 0.97 8.62
CA ARG A 27 8.69 -0.29 7.97
C ARG A 27 7.67 -0.63 6.89
N PHE A 28 8.16 -1.25 5.82
CA PHE A 28 7.26 -1.86 4.84
C PHE A 28 6.59 -3.09 5.47
N PRO A 29 5.24 -3.19 5.38
CA PRO A 29 4.55 -4.41 5.78
C PRO A 29 4.98 -5.61 4.92
N VAL A 30 4.69 -6.82 5.36
CA VAL A 30 4.92 -8.04 4.57
C VAL A 30 4.30 -7.95 3.16
N GLY A 31 5.06 -8.41 2.15
CA GLY A 31 4.65 -8.43 0.75
C GLY A 31 5.55 -7.62 -0.17
N GLN A 32 5.21 -7.60 -1.46
CA GLN A 32 5.91 -6.80 -2.46
C GLN A 32 5.24 -5.45 -2.64
N TRP A 33 6.00 -4.37 -2.43
CA TRP A 33 5.51 -3.00 -2.53
C TRP A 33 6.20 -2.25 -3.65
N ILE A 34 5.40 -1.55 -4.46
CA ILE A 34 5.89 -0.70 -5.55
C ILE A 34 5.49 0.74 -5.25
N ARG A 35 6.46 1.66 -5.28
CA ARG A 35 6.19 3.10 -5.14
C ARG A 35 5.44 3.58 -6.37
N ILE A 36 4.26 4.15 -6.16
CA ILE A 36 3.43 4.72 -7.24
C ILE A 36 3.64 6.24 -7.32
N ALA A 37 3.59 6.92 -6.19
CA ALA A 37 3.62 8.37 -6.14
C ALA A 37 4.18 8.89 -4.81
N GLY A 38 4.65 10.14 -4.78
CA GLY A 38 4.98 10.84 -3.54
C GLY A 38 3.71 11.23 -2.75
N GLY A 39 3.85 11.42 -1.44
CA GLY A 39 2.73 11.78 -0.55
C GLY A 39 2.13 13.17 -0.77
N THR A 40 2.65 13.95 -1.71
CA THR A 40 2.11 15.25 -2.15
C THR A 40 1.05 15.11 -3.25
N ILE A 41 0.94 13.94 -3.86
CA ILE A 41 -0.04 13.66 -4.93
C ILE A 41 -1.40 13.32 -4.30
N ARG A 42 -2.48 13.75 -4.94
CA ARG A 42 -3.84 13.53 -4.44
C ARG A 42 -4.28 12.08 -4.66
N PRO A 43 -5.02 11.46 -3.71
CA PRO A 43 -5.36 10.03 -3.77
C PRO A 43 -6.01 9.58 -5.09
N TRP A 44 -6.97 10.35 -5.61
CA TRP A 44 -7.64 10.03 -6.88
C TRP A 44 -6.69 9.97 -8.07
N HIS A 45 -5.66 10.82 -8.09
CA HIS A 45 -4.67 10.80 -9.16
C HIS A 45 -3.76 9.57 -9.05
N VAL A 46 -3.51 9.10 -7.83
CA VAL A 46 -2.78 7.85 -7.60
C VAL A 46 -3.62 6.65 -8.03
N GLU A 47 -4.93 6.65 -7.80
CA GLU A 47 -5.82 5.58 -8.27
C GLU A 47 -5.86 5.48 -9.80
N GLU A 48 -5.86 6.63 -10.49
CA GLU A 48 -5.71 6.69 -11.96
C GLU A 48 -4.37 6.10 -12.41
N LEU A 49 -3.26 6.50 -11.78
CA LEU A 49 -1.93 5.98 -12.07
C LEU A 49 -1.83 4.47 -11.82
N VAL A 50 -2.42 3.96 -10.73
CA VAL A 50 -2.47 2.52 -10.45
C VAL A 50 -3.23 1.79 -11.56
N SER A 51 -4.36 2.34 -12.00
CA SER A 51 -5.17 1.75 -13.07
C SER A 51 -4.46 1.75 -14.43
N ASP A 52 -3.62 2.75 -14.68
CA ASP A 52 -2.80 2.88 -15.90
C ASP A 52 -1.59 1.93 -15.88
N LEU A 53 -0.85 1.89 -14.78
CA LEU A 53 0.33 1.05 -14.58
C LEU A 53 -0.03 -0.44 -14.45
N PHE A 54 -1.19 -0.75 -13.85
CA PHE A 54 -1.66 -2.11 -13.61
C PHE A 54 -3.03 -2.34 -14.23
N PRO A 55 -3.10 -2.60 -15.55
CA PRO A 55 -4.37 -2.83 -16.25
C PRO A 55 -5.21 -3.97 -15.64
N ALA A 56 -4.55 -4.96 -15.03
CA ALA A 56 -5.21 -6.07 -14.34
C ALA A 56 -6.04 -5.66 -13.11
N LEU A 57 -5.77 -4.48 -12.55
CA LEU A 57 -6.49 -3.92 -11.40
C LEU A 57 -7.58 -2.92 -11.82
N ARG A 58 -7.64 -2.57 -13.11
CA ARG A 58 -8.60 -1.61 -13.65
C ARG A 58 -10.03 -2.11 -13.45
N GLY A 59 -10.89 -1.27 -12.88
CA GLY A 59 -12.29 -1.60 -12.60
C GLY A 59 -12.51 -2.47 -11.36
N ARG A 60 -11.47 -2.77 -10.58
CA ARG A 60 -11.61 -3.41 -9.27
C ARG A 60 -11.51 -2.36 -8.16
N PRO A 61 -12.34 -2.43 -7.10
CA PRO A 61 -12.17 -1.58 -5.94
C PRO A 61 -10.88 -1.99 -5.23
N ILE A 62 -9.85 -1.14 -5.30
CA ILE A 62 -8.58 -1.34 -4.58
C ILE A 62 -8.72 -0.66 -3.22
N PRO A 63 -8.62 -1.41 -2.11
CA PRO A 63 -8.68 -0.81 -0.78
C PRO A 63 -7.53 0.19 -0.60
N PHE A 64 -7.87 1.40 -0.14
CA PHE A 64 -6.92 2.41 0.26
C PHE A 64 -6.70 2.39 1.78
N ARG A 65 -5.44 2.44 2.22
CA ARG A 65 -5.04 2.46 3.63
C ARG A 65 -4.03 3.56 3.93
N LEU A 66 -4.13 4.13 5.12
CA LEU A 66 -3.20 5.13 5.64
C LEU A 66 -2.34 4.44 6.71
N LEU A 67 -1.07 4.22 6.41
CA LEU A 67 -0.11 3.65 7.34
C LEU A 67 0.79 4.79 7.82
N LEU A 68 0.36 5.48 8.87
CA LEU A 68 1.05 6.66 9.40
C LEU A 68 1.83 6.36 10.68
N THR A 69 1.52 5.24 11.32
CA THR A 69 2.16 4.76 12.55
C THR A 69 2.56 3.29 12.43
N ASP A 70 3.45 2.84 13.32
CA ASP A 70 3.83 1.41 13.43
C ASP A 70 2.63 0.54 13.84
N PHE A 71 1.66 1.13 14.55
CA PHE A 71 0.38 0.49 14.87
C PHE A 71 -0.44 0.21 13.60
N ASP A 72 -0.59 1.19 12.70
CA ASP A 72 -1.31 1.00 11.44
C ASP A 72 -0.68 -0.11 10.59
N VAL A 73 0.66 -0.15 10.56
CA VAL A 73 1.42 -1.23 9.87
C VAL A 73 1.09 -2.58 10.48
N THR A 74 1.12 -2.69 11.82
CA THR A 74 0.81 -3.94 12.53
C THR A 74 -0.62 -4.42 12.28
N GLU A 75 -1.60 -3.50 12.32
CA GLU A 75 -3.01 -3.83 12.06
C GLU A 75 -3.23 -4.25 10.61
N TYR A 76 -2.55 -3.59 9.67
CA TYR A 76 -2.59 -3.96 8.25
C TYR A 76 -2.02 -5.37 8.02
N GLU A 77 -0.91 -5.72 8.68
CA GLU A 77 -0.33 -7.08 8.60
C GLU A 77 -1.26 -8.13 9.22
N ARG A 78 -1.95 -7.79 10.31
CA ARG A 78 -3.00 -8.66 10.88
C ARG A 78 -4.16 -8.86 9.92
N GLU A 79 -4.65 -7.80 9.29
CA GLU A 79 -5.75 -7.87 8.32
C GLU A 79 -5.40 -8.70 7.09
N ILE A 80 -4.17 -8.56 6.57
CA ILE A 80 -3.66 -9.41 5.49
C ILE A 80 -3.63 -10.87 5.93
N ARG A 81 -3.14 -11.15 7.14
CA ARG A 81 -3.07 -12.51 7.64
C ARG A 81 -4.47 -13.13 7.79
N THR A 82 -5.46 -12.38 8.26
CA THR A 82 -6.84 -12.90 8.31
C THR A 82 -7.44 -13.06 6.91
N SER A 83 -7.05 -12.25 5.94
CA SER A 83 -7.50 -12.40 4.54
C SER A 83 -6.85 -13.58 3.79
N TRP A 84 -5.80 -14.20 4.35
CA TRP A 84 -5.08 -15.32 3.73
C TRP A 84 -5.50 -16.71 4.23
N GLU A 85 -6.32 -16.81 5.27
CA GLU A 85 -6.88 -18.10 5.71
C GLU A 85 -8.00 -18.54 4.75
N PRO A 86 -7.82 -19.64 3.98
CA PRO A 86 -8.96 -20.29 3.35
C PRO A 86 -9.79 -20.94 4.46
N LEU A 87 -11.10 -20.68 4.45
CA LEU A 87 -12.08 -21.43 5.25
C LEU A 87 -11.93 -22.95 5.04
#